data_AF-A0A7W5IPT1-F1
#
_entry.id   AF-A0A7W5IPT1-F1
#
_cell.length_a   1.000
_cell.length_b   1.000
_cell.length_c   1.000
_cell.angle_alpha   90.00
_cell.angle_beta   90.00
_cell.angle_gamma   90.00
#
_symmetry.space_group_name_H-M   'P 1'
#
loop_
_entity.id
_entity.type
_entity.pdbx_description
1 polymer ?
#
loop_
_entity_poly.entity_id
_entity_poly.type
_entity_poly.pdbx_seq_one_letter_code
_entity_poly.pdbx_strand_id
1 'polypeptide(L)'
;MKYRLKEGPPQAAARAGFSAATGYRIEEDARLPSQKKAPRGRRRADPLVAIFDTEIVPLLQSAPGIRPIAVLDEMLRRHPDLPGNVRRTLERRIRDWRALHGE
;
A
#
# COMPACT_ATOMS: atom_id res chain seq x y z
N MET A 1 3.03 -25.00 -16.85
CA MET A 1 3.31 -25.30 -18.29
C MET A 1 4.12 -26.58 -18.40
N LYS A 2 3.54 -27.68 -18.90
CA LYS A 2 4.25 -28.95 -19.09
C LYS A 2 5.02 -29.01 -20.43
N TYR A 3 4.58 -28.27 -21.45
CA TYR A 3 5.18 -28.32 -22.80
C TYR A 3 6.61 -27.76 -22.87
N ARG A 4 6.90 -26.68 -22.13
CA ARG A 4 8.26 -26.12 -22.01
C ARG A 4 9.33 -27.07 -21.45
N LEU A 5 8.91 -28.18 -20.83
CA LEU A 5 9.84 -29.18 -20.28
C LEU A 5 10.37 -30.14 -21.36
N LYS A 6 9.69 -30.20 -22.52
CA LYS A 6 9.96 -31.15 -23.61
C LYS A 6 10.25 -30.46 -24.94
N GLU A 7 9.88 -29.19 -25.07
CA GLU A 7 9.88 -28.45 -26.33
C GLU A 7 10.53 -27.09 -26.14
N GLY A 8 11.08 -26.54 -27.23
CA GLY A 8 11.62 -25.18 -27.24
C GLY A 8 10.52 -24.11 -27.11
N PRO A 9 10.88 -22.89 -26.65
CA PRO A 9 9.94 -21.80 -26.39
C PRO A 9 8.93 -21.52 -27.51
N PRO A 10 9.29 -21.49 -28.81
CA PRO A 10 8.34 -21.30 -29.89
C PRO A 10 7.29 -22.41 -30.02
N GLN A 11 7.69 -23.69 -29.91
CA GLN A 11 6.76 -24.82 -30.04
C GLN A 11 5.84 -24.92 -28.82
N ALA A 12 6.39 -24.76 -27.62
CA ALA A 12 5.63 -24.74 -26.39
C ALA A 12 4.62 -23.57 -26.35
N ALA A 13 5.02 -22.39 -26.86
CA ALA A 13 4.15 -21.22 -26.96
C ALA A 13 3.00 -21.43 -27.95
N ALA A 14 3.30 -21.96 -29.14
CA ALA A 14 2.30 -22.27 -30.16
C ALA A 14 1.27 -23.28 -29.63
N ARG A 15 1.72 -24.36 -28.97
CA ARG A 15 0.84 -25.34 -28.32
C ARG A 15 -0.01 -24.76 -27.20
N ALA A 16 0.52 -23.76 -26.51
CA ALA A 16 -0.18 -23.08 -25.42
C ALA A 16 -1.08 -21.91 -25.89
N GLY A 17 -1.14 -21.63 -27.20
CA GLY A 17 -2.02 -20.62 -27.78
C GLY A 17 -1.52 -19.18 -27.67
N PHE A 18 -0.21 -18.94 -27.54
CA PHE A 18 0.36 -17.59 -27.54
C PHE A 18 1.59 -17.47 -28.44
N SER A 19 2.00 -16.23 -28.73
CA SER A 19 3.13 -15.94 -29.61
C SER A 19 4.47 -16.43 -29.06
N ALA A 20 5.42 -16.75 -29.94
CA ALA A 20 6.78 -17.12 -29.56
C ALA A 20 7.44 -16.06 -28.66
N ALA A 21 7.22 -14.77 -28.95
CA ALA A 21 7.68 -13.65 -28.11
C ALA A 21 7.13 -13.71 -26.68
N THR A 22 5.90 -14.20 -26.49
CA THR A 22 5.32 -14.43 -25.16
C THR A 22 5.96 -15.63 -24.47
N GLY A 23 6.30 -16.69 -25.22
CA GLY A 23 7.08 -17.81 -24.72
C GLY A 23 8.43 -17.38 -24.14
N TYR A 24 9.20 -16.61 -24.89
CA TYR A 24 10.49 -16.08 -24.42
C TYR A 24 10.34 -15.17 -23.19
N ARG A 25 9.34 -14.28 -23.14
CA ARG A 25 9.07 -13.44 -21.94
C ARG A 25 8.72 -14.25 -20.69
N ILE A 26 8.12 -15.43 -20.86
CA ILE A 26 7.79 -16.33 -19.74
C ILE A 26 9.03 -17.11 -19.27
N GLU A 27 9.95 -17.44 -20.17
CA GLU A 27 11.24 -18.05 -19.79
C GLU A 27 12.16 -17.05 -19.09
N GLU A 28 12.21 -15.81 -19.58
CA GLU A 28 12.99 -14.72 -18.99
C GLU A 28 12.49 -14.34 -17.59
N ASP A 29 11.17 -14.29 -17.38
CA ASP A 29 10.56 -14.08 -16.07
C ASP A 29 9.43 -15.07 -15.81
N ALA A 30 9.81 -16.16 -15.14
CA ALA A 30 8.95 -17.30 -14.80
C ALA A 30 7.92 -17.01 -13.70
N ARG A 31 7.91 -15.81 -13.09
CA ARG A 31 6.91 -15.44 -12.08
C ARG A 31 5.52 -15.38 -12.70
N LEU A 32 4.50 -15.72 -11.91
CA LEU A 32 3.11 -15.60 -12.35
C LEU A 32 2.72 -14.13 -12.54
N PRO A 33 1.80 -13.79 -13.45
CA PRO A 33 1.33 -12.41 -13.62
C PRO A 33 0.86 -11.74 -12.31
N SER A 34 0.26 -12.53 -11.41
CA SER A 34 -0.14 -12.08 -10.06
C SER A 34 1.04 -11.72 -9.15
N GLN A 35 2.20 -12.33 -9.35
CA GLN A 35 3.44 -12.09 -8.60
C GLN A 35 4.32 -11.01 -9.23
N LYS A 36 4.06 -10.62 -10.48
CA LYS A 36 4.79 -9.52 -11.16
C LYS A 36 4.28 -8.14 -10.74
N LYS A 37 3.09 -8.05 -10.15
CA LYS A 37 2.50 -6.77 -9.78
C LYS A 37 3.22 -6.19 -8.57
N ALA A 38 4.05 -5.18 -8.80
CA ALA A 38 4.65 -4.41 -7.72
C ALA A 38 3.56 -3.81 -6.81
N PRO A 39 3.82 -3.68 -5.50
CA PRO A 39 2.93 -2.97 -4.60
C PRO A 39 2.61 -1.59 -5.17
N ARG A 40 1.33 -1.24 -5.19
CA ARG A 40 0.92 0.06 -5.74
C ARG A 40 1.40 1.15 -4.80
N GLY A 41 2.40 1.90 -5.25
CA GLY A 41 2.89 3.08 -4.54
C GLY A 41 1.82 4.16 -4.41
N ARG A 42 2.02 5.07 -3.45
CA ARG A 42 1.14 6.23 -3.27
C ARG A 42 1.43 7.25 -4.38
N ARG A 43 0.38 7.79 -5.01
CA ARG A 43 0.52 8.79 -6.09
C ARG A 43 0.83 10.21 -5.58
N ARG A 44 0.47 10.52 -4.33
CA ARG A 44 0.68 11.84 -3.69
C ARG A 44 1.41 11.65 -2.37
N ALA A 45 2.19 12.64 -1.95
CA ALA A 45 2.79 12.63 -0.61
C ALA A 45 1.71 12.48 0.48
N ASP A 46 2.13 11.96 1.65
CA ASP A 46 1.22 11.85 2.79
C ASP A 46 1.17 13.17 3.57
N PRO A 47 0.03 13.86 3.61
CA PRO A 47 -0.07 15.12 4.36
C PRO A 47 0.10 14.92 5.86
N LEU A 48 -0.10 13.71 6.39
CA LEU A 48 0.02 13.44 7.83
C LEU A 48 1.44 13.01 8.25
N VAL A 49 2.37 12.77 7.32
CA VAL A 49 3.68 12.18 7.67
C VAL A 49 4.48 13.06 8.62
N ALA A 50 4.45 14.37 8.41
CA ALA A 50 5.24 15.32 9.19
C ALA A 50 4.70 15.53 10.60
N ILE A 51 3.39 15.33 10.81
CA ILE A 51 2.67 15.68 12.04
C ILE A 51 2.28 14.44 12.87
N PHE A 52 2.33 13.23 12.30
CA PHE A 52 1.81 12.04 12.98
C PHE A 52 2.63 11.70 14.22
N ASP A 53 3.92 11.47 14.08
CA ASP A 53 4.78 11.07 15.20
C ASP A 53 5.12 12.25 16.12
N THR A 54 5.12 13.47 15.59
CA THR A 54 5.53 14.69 16.29
C THR A 54 4.42 15.35 17.10
N GLU A 55 3.16 15.26 16.64
CA GLU A 55 2.02 15.94 17.30
C GLU A 55 0.90 14.98 17.69
N ILE A 56 0.52 14.07 16.78
CA ILE A 56 -0.62 13.17 17.02
C ILE A 56 -0.27 12.11 18.07
N VAL A 57 0.89 11.47 17.97
CA VAL A 57 1.32 10.44 18.94
C VAL A 57 1.41 11.00 20.37
N PRO A 58 2.07 12.14 20.63
CA PRO A 58 2.06 12.75 21.96
C PRO A 58 0.66 13.09 22.48
N LEU A 59 -0.23 13.56 21.59
CA LEU A 59 -1.62 13.83 21.96
C LEU A 59 -2.36 12.55 22.39
N LEU A 60 -2.19 11.44 21.65
CA LEU A 60 -2.77 10.14 22.01
C LEU A 60 -2.24 9.62 23.34
N GLN A 61 -0.93 9.76 23.60
CA GLN A 61 -0.31 9.34 24.86
C GLN A 61 -0.80 10.18 26.05
N SER A 62 -0.97 11.49 25.85
CA SER A 62 -1.48 12.38 26.91
C SER A 62 -2.96 12.15 27.24
N ALA A 63 -3.74 11.69 26.26
CA ALA A 63 -5.17 11.48 26.39
C ALA A 63 -5.62 10.19 25.68
N PRO A 64 -5.39 9.01 26.27
CA PRO A 64 -5.73 7.70 25.68
C PRO A 64 -7.16 7.60 25.12
N GLY A 65 -8.12 8.16 25.87
CA GLY A 65 -9.55 8.13 25.54
C GLY A 65 -9.99 9.15 24.48
N ILE A 66 -9.08 9.96 23.93
CA ILE A 66 -9.44 10.98 22.94
C ILE A 66 -10.06 10.34 21.70
N ARG A 67 -11.17 10.91 21.22
CA ARG A 67 -11.82 10.39 20.00
C ARG A 67 -10.99 10.79 18.77
N PRO A 68 -10.81 9.90 17.77
CA PRO A 68 -10.10 10.26 16.53
C PRO A 68 -10.64 11.50 15.82
N ILE A 69 -11.95 11.78 15.95
CA ILE A 69 -12.55 13.01 15.39
C ILE A 69 -12.06 14.27 16.12
N ALA A 70 -11.89 14.22 17.45
CA ALA A 70 -11.35 15.35 18.20
C ALA A 70 -9.88 15.60 17.85
N VAL A 71 -9.10 14.54 17.59
CA VAL A 71 -7.74 14.66 17.05
C VAL A 71 -7.76 15.32 15.67
N LEU A 72 -8.69 14.93 14.79
CA LEU A 72 -8.84 15.56 13.47
C LEU A 72 -9.12 17.06 13.61
N ASP A 73 -10.08 17.44 14.44
CA ASP A 73 -10.47 18.83 14.64
C ASP A 73 -9.31 19.66 15.21
N GLU A 74 -8.53 19.09 16.13
CA GLU A 74 -7.29 19.70 16.64
C GLU A 74 -6.27 19.92 15.51
N MET A 75 -6.03 18.91 14.68
CA MET A 75 -5.06 18.99 13.59
C MET A 75 -5.49 19.99 12.51
N LEU A 76 -6.78 20.05 12.16
CA LEU A 76 -7.29 21.03 11.21
C LEU A 76 -7.22 22.47 11.74
N ARG A 77 -7.31 22.66 13.07
CA ARG A 77 -7.13 23.97 13.69
C ARG A 77 -5.66 24.40 13.74
N ARG A 78 -4.72 23.48 14.01
CA ARG A 78 -3.28 23.79 14.03
C ARG A 78 -2.68 23.94 12.63
N HIS A 79 -3.17 23.14 11.68
CA HIS A 79 -2.66 23.05 10.31
C HIS A 79 -3.82 23.29 9.32
N PRO A 80 -4.20 24.56 9.08
CA PRO A 80 -5.33 24.90 8.21
C PRO A 80 -5.09 24.55 6.74
N ASP A 81 -3.85 24.25 6.35
CA ASP A 81 -3.43 23.79 5.02
C ASP A 81 -3.61 22.27 4.82
N LEU A 82 -3.95 21.51 5.88
CA LEU A 82 -4.24 20.10 5.75
C LEU A 82 -5.43 19.85 4.82
N PRO A 83 -5.31 18.89 3.88
CA PRO A 83 -6.42 18.59 2.99
C PRO A 83 -7.55 17.90 3.77
N GLY A 84 -8.80 18.35 3.59
CA GLY A 84 -9.96 17.85 4.33
C GLY A 84 -10.27 16.35 4.17
N ASN A 85 -9.61 15.66 3.23
CA ASN A 85 -9.77 14.22 2.99
C ASN A 85 -8.84 13.32 3.83
N VAL A 86 -8.18 13.85 4.87
CA VAL A 86 -7.26 13.08 5.73
C VAL A 86 -7.94 12.21 6.79
N ARG A 87 -9.23 12.47 7.09
CA ARG A 87 -9.96 11.79 8.18
C ARG A 87 -9.77 10.27 8.20
N ARG A 88 -10.05 9.60 7.09
CA ARG A 88 -9.95 8.12 7.01
C ARG A 88 -8.51 7.63 7.24
N THR A 89 -7.52 8.37 6.76
CA THR A 89 -6.10 8.03 6.94
C THR A 89 -5.69 8.21 8.40
N LEU A 90 -6.12 9.32 9.01
CA LEU A 90 -5.87 9.62 10.42
C LEU A 90 -6.49 8.54 11.33
N GLU A 91 -7.79 8.29 11.18
CA GLU A 91 -8.52 7.29 11.99
C GLU A 91 -7.91 5.89 11.89
N ARG A 92 -7.50 5.49 10.67
CA ARG A 92 -6.82 4.21 10.47
C ARG A 92 -5.48 4.17 11.21
N ARG A 93 -4.63 5.19 11.05
CA ARG A 93 -3.33 5.22 11.72
C ARG A 93 -3.46 5.26 13.25
N ILE A 94 -4.45 5.99 13.79
CA ILE A 94 -4.73 6.00 15.24
C ILE A 94 -5.13 4.60 15.71
N ARG A 95 -5.99 3.89 14.95
CA ARG A 95 -6.37 2.51 15.27
C ARG A 95 -5.16 1.57 15.25
N ASP A 96 -4.34 1.66 14.21
CA ASP A 96 -3.14 0.82 14.06
C ASP A 96 -2.15 1.11 15.21
N TRP A 97 -1.96 2.38 15.56
CA TRP A 97 -1.12 2.78 16.68
C TRP A 97 -1.64 2.24 18.01
N ARG A 98 -2.94 2.37 18.29
CA ARG A 98 -3.59 1.82 19.49
C ARG A 98 -3.43 0.30 19.61
N ALA A 99 -3.62 -0.42 18.50
CA ALA A 99 -3.45 -1.86 18.47
C ALA A 99 -2.01 -2.31 18.82
N LEU A 100 -1.01 -1.46 18.55
CA LEU A 100 0.39 -1.72 18.91
C LEU A 100 0.75 -1.33 20.35
N HIS A 101 0.05 -0.35 20.92
CA HIS A 101 0.38 0.23 22.23
C HIS A 101 -0.56 -0.24 23.37
N GLY A 102 -1.59 -1.02 23.05
CA GLY A 102 -2.40 -1.72 24.06
C GLY A 102 -3.49 -0.89 24.74
N GLU A 103 -3.92 0.22 24.12
CA GLU A 103 -5.00 1.11 24.62
C GLU A 103 -6.17 1.27 23.65
#